data_AF-A0A413C1A2-F1
#
_entry.id   AF-A0A413C1A2-F1
#
_cell.length_a   1.000
_cell.length_b   1.000
_cell.length_c   1.000
_cell.angle_alpha   90.00
_cell.angle_beta   90.00
_cell.angle_gamma   90.00
#
_symmetry.space_group_name_H-M   'P 1'
#
loop_
_entity.id
_entity.type
_entity.pdbx_description
1 polymer ?
#
loop_
_entity_poly.entity_id
_entity_poly.type
_entity_poly.pdbx_seq_one_letter_code
_entity_poly.pdbx_strand_id
1 'polypeptide(L)'
;MNIVKSKSFKNGTVYCLRLEDGMLVETTDTFLPYYTKDAIGRKQNFLDNNNLGSRAERWMIGVSTMSGCPVRCKFCATGNMKKYRNLTADEIVEQVLFAIRSAGYNPNDSKEFKINYTRMGEPFLNIEAVKKAIERITEIFPNTHHYISTIGIKDSDFSFVKGNVTLQISLHSFDEEKRGWLIPYPKKMSIDELGQIRTESNLKTTINLTLVDESDFDADKLEKHFDKEHFFVKLSPINTNNISEKNNLGNGIIEGVNLV
;
A
#
# COMPACT_ATOMS: atom_id res chain seq x y z
N MET A 1 -5.48 5.07 21.58
CA MET A 1 -4.56 3.96 21.21
C MET A 1 -3.27 4.08 21.99
N ASN A 2 -2.62 2.97 22.38
CA ASN A 2 -1.35 3.00 23.11
C ASN A 2 -0.23 2.28 22.34
N ILE A 3 0.99 2.80 22.42
CA ILE A 3 2.16 2.16 21.79
C ILE A 3 2.49 0.88 22.54
N VAL A 4 2.53 -0.25 21.83
CA VAL A 4 3.03 -1.53 22.36
C VAL A 4 4.50 -1.69 22.02
N LYS A 5 4.87 -1.33 20.80
CA LYS A 5 6.24 -1.42 20.28
C LYS A 5 6.42 -0.40 19.16
N SER A 6 7.63 0.12 19.02
CA SER A 6 8.02 0.90 17.84
C SER A 6 9.38 0.45 17.34
N LYS A 7 9.67 0.73 16.07
CA LYS A 7 10.98 0.54 15.46
C LYS A 7 11.26 1.70 14.51
N SER A 8 12.35 2.40 14.75
CA SER A 8 12.79 3.53 13.91
C SER A 8 13.82 3.08 12.89
N PHE A 9 13.79 3.75 11.74
CA PHE A 9 14.64 3.59 10.57
C PHE A 9 15.12 4.97 10.12
N LYS A 10 16.04 5.03 9.17
CA LYS A 10 16.55 6.30 8.63
C LYS A 10 15.46 7.20 8.06
N ASN A 11 14.38 6.62 7.51
CA ASN A 11 13.30 7.35 6.85
C ASN A 11 11.99 7.38 7.63
N GLY A 12 11.97 7.03 8.93
CA GLY A 12 10.75 7.06 9.73
C GLY A 12 10.65 6.01 10.81
N THR A 13 9.44 5.80 11.31
CA THR A 13 9.13 4.86 12.40
C THR A 13 7.91 4.02 12.07
N VAL A 14 7.99 2.74 12.43
CA VAL A 14 6.86 1.80 12.43
C VAL A 14 6.38 1.62 13.86
N TYR A 15 5.08 1.75 14.09
CA TYR A 15 4.45 1.60 15.39
C TYR A 15 3.48 0.42 15.38
N CYS A 16 3.57 -0.41 16.40
CA CYS A 16 2.52 -1.35 16.77
C CYS A 16 1.69 -0.72 17.89
N LEU A 17 0.42 -0.49 17.60
CA LEU A 17 -0.53 0.15 18.52
C LEU A 17 -1.55 -0.86 19.01
N ARG A 18 -1.97 -0.69 20.27
CA ARG A 18 -3.09 -1.41 20.88
C ARG A 18 -4.36 -0.56 20.82
N LEU A 19 -5.41 -1.17 20.29
CA LEU A 19 -6.78 -0.66 20.27
C LEU A 19 -7.47 -0.92 21.61
N GLU A 20 -8.61 -0.27 21.87
CA GLU A 20 -9.33 -0.36 23.13
C GLU A 20 -9.80 -1.78 23.45
N ASP A 21 -10.18 -2.54 22.43
CA ASP A 21 -10.57 -3.95 22.54
C ASP A 21 -9.38 -4.91 22.65
N GLY A 22 -8.16 -4.38 22.81
CA GLY A 22 -6.92 -5.14 22.97
C GLY A 22 -6.30 -5.65 21.68
N MET A 23 -6.95 -5.46 20.53
CA MET A 23 -6.43 -5.84 19.21
C MET A 23 -5.25 -4.94 18.81
N LEU A 24 -4.42 -5.44 17.89
CA LEU A 24 -3.21 -4.74 17.45
C LEU A 24 -3.35 -4.25 16.02
N VAL A 25 -2.87 -3.03 15.77
CA VAL A 25 -2.69 -2.49 14.43
C VAL A 25 -1.28 -1.97 14.26
N GLU A 26 -0.88 -1.82 13.01
CA GLU A 26 0.39 -1.24 12.64
C GLU A 26 0.14 0.07 11.89
N THR A 27 0.88 1.11 12.28
CA THR A 27 0.89 2.39 11.56
C THR A 27 2.32 2.84 11.35
N THR A 28 2.57 3.61 10.31
CA THR A 28 3.90 4.11 9.98
C THR A 28 3.89 5.61 9.82
N ASP A 29 4.95 6.25 10.28
CA ASP A 29 5.29 7.65 10.02
C ASP A 29 6.62 7.63 9.24
N THR A 30 6.56 7.86 7.93
CA THR A 30 7.74 7.72 7.06
C THR A 30 7.81 8.85 6.07
N PHE A 31 8.99 9.11 5.51
CA PHE A 31 9.15 10.00 4.37
C PHE A 31 9.80 9.27 3.19
N LEU A 32 9.39 9.67 1.98
CA LEU A 32 9.72 8.95 0.76
C LEU A 32 11.00 9.46 0.10
N PRO A 33 11.88 8.55 -0.35
CA PRO A 33 13.08 8.94 -1.08
C PRO A 33 12.80 9.67 -2.38
N TYR A 34 13.65 10.64 -2.74
CA TYR A 34 13.49 11.44 -3.97
C TYR A 34 13.54 10.60 -5.25
N TYR A 35 14.36 9.55 -5.28
CA TYR A 35 14.51 8.69 -6.45
C TYR A 35 13.20 8.01 -6.90
N THR A 36 12.23 7.83 -6.00
CA THR A 36 10.91 7.30 -6.35
C THR A 36 10.07 8.28 -7.18
N LYS A 37 10.50 9.53 -7.32
CA LYS A 37 9.93 10.55 -8.22
C LYS A 37 10.78 10.71 -9.48
N ASP A 38 12.10 10.76 -9.31
CA ASP A 38 13.07 10.99 -10.40
C ASP A 38 13.20 9.85 -11.41
N ALA A 39 12.72 8.64 -11.08
CA ALA A 39 12.70 7.52 -12.01
C ALA A 39 11.76 7.76 -13.21
N ILE A 40 10.78 8.65 -13.09
CA ILE A 40 9.87 8.99 -14.19
C ILE A 40 10.60 9.93 -15.17
N GLY A 41 10.91 9.43 -16.36
CA GLY A 41 11.36 10.25 -17.49
C GLY A 41 12.86 10.30 -17.75
N ARG A 42 13.70 9.73 -16.88
CA ARG A 42 15.17 9.71 -17.09
C ARG A 42 15.69 8.59 -17.99
N LYS A 43 14.82 7.61 -18.35
CA LYS A 43 15.18 6.45 -19.21
C LYS A 43 16.49 5.76 -18.78
N GLN A 44 16.70 5.63 -17.48
CA GLN A 44 17.92 5.07 -16.91
C GLN A 44 17.59 3.85 -16.04
N ASN A 45 18.54 2.92 -15.94
CA ASN A 45 18.42 1.69 -15.16
C ASN A 45 19.24 1.72 -13.86
N PHE A 46 19.66 2.91 -13.41
CA PHE A 46 20.37 3.15 -12.15
C PHE A 46 19.59 4.15 -11.31
N LEU A 47 19.56 3.99 -9.98
CA LEU A 47 18.99 5.02 -9.09
C LEU A 47 20.06 6.09 -8.87
N ASP A 48 19.71 7.35 -9.09
CA ASP A 48 20.64 8.47 -9.09
C ASP A 48 20.72 9.23 -7.75
N ASN A 49 20.07 8.71 -6.69
CA ASN A 49 20.11 9.37 -5.40
C ASN A 49 19.67 8.47 -4.24
N ASN A 50 20.47 8.36 -3.18
CA ASN A 50 20.07 7.73 -1.91
C ASN A 50 19.43 8.71 -0.90
N ASN A 51 19.17 9.96 -1.30
CA ASN A 51 18.53 10.95 -0.45
C ASN A 51 17.08 10.56 -0.15
N LEU A 52 16.86 10.20 1.11
CA LEU A 52 15.59 9.74 1.64
C LEU A 52 14.53 10.86 1.71
N GLY A 53 14.92 12.12 1.55
CA GLY A 53 14.04 13.28 1.70
C GLY A 53 13.77 13.62 3.16
N SER A 54 12.67 14.32 3.41
CA SER A 54 12.21 14.69 4.75
C SER A 54 10.68 14.75 4.79
N ARG A 55 10.10 14.90 6.00
CA ARG A 55 8.66 15.15 6.15
C ARG A 55 8.21 16.45 5.48
N ALA A 56 9.07 17.47 5.41
CA ALA A 56 8.75 18.72 4.71
C ALA A 56 8.57 18.52 3.20
N GLU A 57 9.13 17.44 2.66
CA GLU A 57 9.18 17.22 1.23
C GLU A 57 8.15 16.18 0.80
N ARG A 58 8.17 15.00 1.43
CA ARG A 58 7.33 13.85 1.03
C ARG A 58 6.95 12.98 2.21
N TRP A 59 6.03 13.45 3.04
CA TRP A 59 5.55 12.71 4.20
C TRP A 59 4.49 11.68 3.81
N MET A 60 4.67 10.44 4.27
CA MET A 60 3.74 9.33 4.07
C MET A 60 3.44 8.62 5.39
N ILE A 61 2.16 8.63 5.76
CA ILE A 61 1.63 7.90 6.90
C ILE A 61 0.89 6.65 6.42
N GLY A 62 1.31 5.50 6.92
CA GLY A 62 0.67 4.21 6.63
C GLY A 62 -0.33 3.85 7.70
N VAL A 63 -1.56 3.53 7.29
CA VAL A 63 -2.63 3.13 8.19
C VAL A 63 -3.10 1.71 7.88
N SER A 64 -3.54 1.04 8.94
CA SER A 64 -4.29 -0.20 8.86
C SER A 64 -5.77 0.10 8.65
N THR A 65 -6.46 -0.72 7.87
CA THR A 65 -7.92 -0.70 7.68
C THR A 65 -8.63 -1.82 8.42
N MET A 66 -7.88 -2.83 8.86
CA MET A 66 -8.33 -3.93 9.70
C MET A 66 -7.27 -4.24 10.75
N SER A 67 -7.65 -4.80 11.89
CA SER A 67 -6.71 -5.57 12.70
C SER A 67 -6.71 -7.01 12.19
N GLY A 68 -5.57 -7.54 11.77
CA GLY A 68 -5.50 -8.78 11.00
C GLY A 68 -6.04 -8.65 9.57
N CYS A 69 -6.07 -9.74 8.80
CA CYS A 69 -6.64 -9.73 7.45
C CYS A 69 -7.14 -11.13 7.06
N PRO A 70 -8.40 -11.29 6.62
CA PRO A 70 -8.97 -12.58 6.25
C PRO A 70 -8.42 -13.14 4.93
N VAL A 71 -7.77 -12.31 4.10
CA VAL A 71 -7.26 -12.70 2.78
C VAL A 71 -6.12 -13.72 2.87
N ARG A 72 -5.29 -13.64 3.91
CA ARG A 72 -4.17 -14.57 4.17
C ARG A 72 -3.18 -14.72 3.01
N CYS A 73 -2.78 -13.62 2.36
CA CYS A 73 -1.75 -13.63 1.32
C CYS A 73 -0.47 -14.35 1.78
N LYS A 74 0.13 -15.15 0.90
CA LYS A 74 1.28 -16.04 1.20
C LYS A 74 2.61 -15.31 1.43
N PHE A 75 2.64 -14.02 1.19
CA PHE A 75 3.79 -13.14 1.41
C PHE A 75 3.58 -12.14 2.56
N CYS A 76 2.37 -12.08 3.14
CA CYS A 76 1.99 -11.05 4.10
C CYS A 76 1.92 -11.59 5.53
N ALA A 77 2.70 -11.00 6.45
CA ALA A 77 2.71 -11.38 7.87
C ALA A 77 1.33 -11.27 8.54
N THR A 78 0.50 -10.28 8.14
CA THR A 78 -0.84 -10.04 8.67
C THR A 78 -1.77 -11.26 8.52
N GLY A 79 -1.58 -12.06 7.46
CA GLY A 79 -2.35 -13.28 7.20
C GLY A 79 -2.21 -14.38 8.26
N ASN A 80 -1.18 -14.29 9.11
CA ASN A 80 -0.94 -15.25 10.19
C ASN A 80 -1.78 -14.99 11.44
N MET A 81 -2.37 -13.79 11.55
CA MET A 81 -3.15 -13.45 12.73
C MET A 81 -4.41 -14.31 12.80
N LYS A 82 -4.65 -14.90 13.98
CA LYS A 82 -5.79 -15.82 14.20
C LYS A 82 -7.14 -15.10 14.19
N LYS A 83 -7.15 -13.85 14.68
CA LYS A 83 -8.34 -13.00 14.75
C LYS A 83 -8.17 -11.84 13.78
N TYR A 84 -9.29 -11.42 13.20
CA TYR A 84 -9.35 -10.19 12.44
C TYR A 84 -10.67 -9.48 12.68
N ARG A 85 -10.68 -8.17 12.46
CA ARG A 85 -11.89 -7.35 12.38
C ARG A 85 -11.65 -6.08 11.57
N ASN A 86 -12.73 -5.53 11.05
CA ASN A 86 -12.72 -4.20 10.47
C ASN A 86 -12.44 -3.15 11.55
N LEU A 87 -11.72 -2.09 11.17
CA LEU A 87 -11.59 -0.90 11.99
C LEU A 87 -12.74 0.07 11.73
N THR A 88 -13.11 0.86 12.73
CA THR A 88 -14.00 2.01 12.50
C THR A 88 -13.28 3.13 11.76
N ALA A 89 -14.04 4.08 11.20
CA ALA A 89 -13.44 5.27 10.60
C ALA A 89 -12.61 6.07 11.63
N ASP A 90 -13.08 6.18 12.88
CA ASP A 90 -12.36 6.83 13.98
C ASP A 90 -11.02 6.14 14.29
N GLU A 91 -10.98 4.81 14.30
CA GLU A 91 -9.74 4.05 14.50
C GLU A 91 -8.75 4.25 13.34
N ILE A 92 -9.21 4.44 12.11
CA ILE A 92 -8.34 4.74 10.97
C ILE A 92 -7.80 6.18 11.08
N VAL A 93 -8.67 7.15 11.34
CA VAL A 93 -8.28 8.57 11.51
C VAL A 93 -7.32 8.75 12.67
N GLU A 94 -7.55 8.09 13.80
CA GLU A 94 -6.71 8.21 14.99
C GLU A 94 -5.29 7.67 14.77
N GLN A 95 -5.07 6.71 13.86
CA GLN A 95 -3.71 6.31 13.45
C GLN A 95 -2.96 7.48 12.79
N VAL A 96 -3.64 8.26 11.94
CA VAL A 96 -3.08 9.45 11.29
C VAL A 96 -2.75 10.52 12.32
N LEU A 97 -3.71 10.86 13.19
CA LEU A 97 -3.51 11.87 14.22
C LEU A 97 -2.41 11.46 15.21
N PHE A 98 -2.33 10.18 15.57
CA PHE A 98 -1.26 9.64 16.39
C PHE A 98 0.11 9.83 15.73
N ALA A 99 0.25 9.49 14.44
CA ALA A 99 1.50 9.63 13.71
C ALA A 99 1.92 11.10 13.59
N ILE A 100 0.97 12.02 13.36
CA ILE A 100 1.23 13.47 13.32
C ILE A 100 1.72 13.98 14.67
N ARG A 101 1.02 13.66 15.76
CA ARG A 101 1.41 14.07 17.12
C ARG A 101 2.78 13.52 17.51
N SER A 102 3.06 12.27 17.13
CA SER A 102 4.33 11.60 17.41
C SER A 102 5.49 12.18 16.59
N ALA A 103 5.22 12.62 15.35
CA ALA A 103 6.21 13.29 14.50
C ALA A 103 6.53 14.72 14.97
N GLY A 104 5.60 15.38 15.68
CA GLY A 104 5.74 16.77 16.09
C GLY A 104 5.84 17.72 14.88
N TYR A 105 5.25 17.36 13.75
CA TYR A 105 5.35 18.07 12.48
C TYR A 105 3.96 18.38 11.92
N ASN A 106 3.78 19.58 11.36
CA ASN A 106 2.51 20.00 10.78
C ASN A 106 2.40 19.51 9.33
N PRO A 107 1.37 18.73 8.97
CA PRO A 107 1.18 18.27 7.59
C PRO A 107 1.11 19.38 6.55
N ASN A 108 0.62 20.58 6.93
CA ASN A 108 0.51 21.71 6.03
C ASN A 108 1.87 22.32 5.62
N ASP A 109 2.94 22.00 6.37
CA ASP A 109 4.30 22.42 6.03
C ASP A 109 4.97 21.40 5.07
N SER A 110 4.30 20.28 4.78
CA SER A 110 4.78 19.29 3.82
C SER A 110 4.35 19.64 2.40
N LYS A 111 5.29 19.59 1.45
CA LYS A 111 4.99 19.73 0.01
C LYS A 111 4.10 18.60 -0.52
N GLU A 112 4.31 17.38 -0.02
CA GLU A 112 3.50 16.21 -0.37
C GLU A 112 3.14 15.46 0.92
N PHE A 113 1.88 15.59 1.38
CA PHE A 113 1.35 14.82 2.51
C PHE A 113 0.47 13.67 2.02
N LYS A 114 0.83 12.44 2.39
CA LYS A 114 0.23 11.22 1.83
C LYS A 114 -0.23 10.26 2.92
N ILE A 115 -1.40 9.63 2.70
CA ILE A 115 -1.88 8.52 3.52
C ILE A 115 -1.96 7.27 2.67
N ASN A 116 -1.31 6.18 3.10
CA ASN A 116 -1.40 4.88 2.43
C ASN A 116 -2.17 3.86 3.28
N TYR A 117 -3.22 3.29 2.70
CA TYR A 117 -4.11 2.31 3.33
C TYR A 117 -3.58 0.89 3.07
N THR A 118 -2.33 0.61 3.45
CA THR A 118 -1.60 -0.59 3.02
C THR A 118 -0.90 -1.33 4.16
N ARG A 119 -1.17 -1.01 5.43
CA ARG A 119 -0.57 -1.74 6.55
C ARG A 119 -1.28 -3.06 6.77
N MET A 120 -2.29 -3.09 7.63
CA MET A 120 -3.05 -4.30 7.94
C MET A 120 -4.47 -4.20 7.39
N GLY A 121 -4.92 -5.25 6.71
CA GLY A 121 -6.27 -5.35 6.16
C GLY A 121 -6.35 -5.20 4.64
N GLU A 122 -7.50 -5.58 4.09
CA GLU A 122 -7.90 -5.30 2.71
C GLU A 122 -8.93 -4.17 2.74
N PRO A 123 -8.59 -2.95 2.30
CA PRO A 123 -9.48 -1.79 2.35
C PRO A 123 -10.87 -2.05 1.78
N PHE A 124 -11.00 -2.84 0.70
CA PHE A 124 -12.30 -3.09 0.06
C PHE A 124 -13.20 -4.05 0.85
N LEU A 125 -12.66 -4.79 1.82
CA LEU A 125 -13.48 -5.52 2.81
C LEU A 125 -13.97 -4.62 3.96
N ASN A 126 -13.50 -3.37 4.02
CA ASN A 126 -13.90 -2.36 5.00
C ASN A 126 -14.17 -0.99 4.35
N ILE A 127 -14.72 -1.00 3.14
CA ILE A 127 -14.68 0.18 2.26
C ILE A 127 -15.45 1.38 2.83
N GLU A 128 -16.56 1.14 3.52
CA GLU A 128 -17.40 2.21 4.09
C GLU A 128 -16.68 2.98 5.20
N ALA A 129 -15.93 2.28 6.07
CA ALA A 129 -15.12 2.94 7.09
C ALA A 129 -13.93 3.69 6.47
N VAL A 130 -13.33 3.12 5.42
CA VAL A 130 -12.22 3.74 4.68
C VAL A 130 -12.67 5.04 3.99
N LYS A 131 -13.81 5.03 3.28
CA LYS A 131 -14.40 6.22 2.64
C LYS A 131 -14.63 7.34 3.66
N LYS A 132 -15.26 7.02 4.80
CA LYS A 132 -15.48 8.00 5.89
C LYS A 132 -14.18 8.53 6.51
N ALA A 133 -13.16 7.68 6.62
CA ALA A 133 -11.85 8.13 7.13
C ALA A 133 -11.17 9.09 6.14
N ILE A 134 -11.22 8.79 4.84
CA ILE A 134 -10.69 9.67 3.77
C ILE A 134 -11.37 11.04 3.82
N GLU A 135 -12.70 11.08 3.91
CA GLU A 135 -13.49 12.31 4.01
C GLU A 135 -13.01 13.17 5.19
N ARG A 136 -13.00 12.59 6.40
CA ARG A 136 -12.59 13.30 7.62
C ARG A 136 -11.13 13.77 7.60
N ILE A 137 -10.22 12.94 7.10
CA ILE A 137 -8.81 13.34 6.98
C ILE A 137 -8.68 14.50 6.00
N THR A 138 -9.43 14.48 4.89
CA THR A 138 -9.40 15.54 3.87
C THR A 138 -10.01 16.84 4.39
N GLU A 139 -11.04 16.77 5.23
CA GLU A 139 -11.61 17.96 5.90
C GLU A 139 -10.57 18.66 6.81
N ILE A 140 -9.74 17.88 7.52
CA ILE A 140 -8.72 18.42 8.43
C ILE A 140 -7.46 18.84 7.65
N PHE A 141 -7.08 18.08 6.62
CA PHE A 141 -5.87 18.25 5.82
C PHE A 141 -6.22 18.20 4.32
N PRO A 142 -6.71 19.32 3.72
CA PRO A 142 -7.26 19.34 2.37
C PRO A 142 -6.31 18.93 1.24
N ASN A 143 -5.00 19.09 1.46
CA ASN A 143 -3.96 18.74 0.48
C ASN A 143 -3.49 17.28 0.59
N THR A 144 -4.16 16.45 1.41
CA THR A 144 -3.79 15.05 1.58
C THR A 144 -4.03 14.24 0.31
N HIS A 145 -3.03 13.48 -0.10
CA HIS A 145 -3.16 12.48 -1.16
C HIS A 145 -3.32 11.07 -0.57
N HIS A 146 -4.41 10.40 -0.91
CA HIS A 146 -4.76 9.09 -0.38
C HIS A 146 -4.39 7.99 -1.39
N TYR A 147 -3.68 6.95 -0.94
CA TYR A 147 -3.31 5.78 -1.73
C TYR A 147 -3.98 4.54 -1.15
N ILE A 148 -4.96 3.99 -1.86
CA ILE A 148 -5.72 2.83 -1.42
C ILE A 148 -5.29 1.63 -2.25
N SER A 149 -4.84 0.56 -1.59
CA SER A 149 -4.45 -0.68 -2.26
C SER A 149 -5.53 -1.73 -2.13
N THR A 150 -5.75 -2.54 -3.17
CA THR A 150 -6.67 -3.68 -3.13
C THR A 150 -6.14 -4.88 -3.89
N ILE A 151 -6.54 -6.08 -3.47
CA ILE A 151 -6.36 -7.31 -4.25
C ILE A 151 -7.28 -7.40 -5.48
N GLY A 152 -8.23 -6.47 -5.62
CA GLY A 152 -9.24 -6.45 -6.67
C GLY A 152 -10.39 -7.40 -6.36
N ILE A 153 -11.34 -6.96 -5.54
CA ILE A 153 -12.51 -7.76 -5.17
C ILE A 153 -13.62 -7.53 -6.20
N LYS A 154 -14.26 -8.60 -6.67
CA LYS A 154 -15.41 -8.51 -7.58
C LYS A 154 -16.51 -7.63 -6.99
N ASP A 155 -17.23 -6.93 -7.87
CA ASP A 155 -18.34 -6.02 -7.52
C ASP A 155 -17.93 -4.81 -6.65
N SER A 156 -16.63 -4.50 -6.58
CA SER A 156 -16.14 -3.31 -5.87
C SER A 156 -16.53 -2.02 -6.59
N ASP A 157 -16.98 -1.03 -5.81
CA ASP A 157 -17.21 0.33 -6.28
C ASP A 157 -15.92 1.15 -6.24
N PHE A 158 -15.45 1.60 -7.40
CA PHE A 158 -14.29 2.48 -7.56
C PHE A 158 -14.66 3.95 -7.84
N SER A 159 -15.95 4.30 -7.89
CA SER A 159 -16.41 5.66 -8.25
C SER A 159 -15.92 6.76 -7.31
N PHE A 160 -15.58 6.39 -6.07
CA PHE A 160 -15.02 7.32 -5.08
C PHE A 160 -13.51 7.59 -5.28
N VAL A 161 -12.84 6.84 -6.16
CA VAL A 161 -11.43 7.06 -6.51
C VAL A 161 -11.34 8.21 -7.51
N LYS A 162 -11.29 9.42 -6.99
CA LYS A 162 -11.23 10.66 -7.77
C LYS A 162 -10.32 11.71 -7.15
N GLY A 163 -9.80 12.63 -7.96
CA GLY A 163 -8.94 13.73 -7.50
C GLY A 163 -7.70 13.22 -6.75
N ASN A 164 -7.58 13.55 -5.46
CA ASN A 164 -6.45 13.17 -4.61
C ASN A 164 -6.55 11.76 -3.99
N VAL A 165 -7.40 10.88 -4.54
CA VAL A 165 -7.47 9.46 -4.16
C VAL A 165 -6.97 8.62 -5.31
N THR A 166 -5.90 7.85 -5.09
CA THR A 166 -5.28 6.99 -6.09
C THR A 166 -5.40 5.52 -5.73
N LEU A 167 -5.84 4.72 -6.70
CA LEU A 167 -5.96 3.28 -6.58
C LEU A 167 -4.63 2.57 -6.85
N GLN A 168 -4.35 1.53 -6.06
CA GLN A 168 -3.29 0.58 -6.29
C GLN A 168 -3.86 -0.83 -6.31
N ILE A 169 -3.41 -1.66 -7.26
CA ILE A 169 -3.84 -3.03 -7.45
C ILE A 169 -2.68 -3.95 -7.09
N SER A 170 -2.90 -4.82 -6.10
CA SER A 170 -1.99 -5.89 -5.70
C SER A 170 -2.10 -7.06 -6.66
N LEU A 171 -1.37 -7.00 -7.78
CA LEU A 171 -1.41 -8.02 -8.83
C LEU A 171 -0.46 -9.19 -8.52
N HIS A 172 0.81 -8.88 -8.28
CA HIS A 172 1.91 -9.79 -7.91
C HIS A 172 2.28 -10.93 -8.87
N SER A 173 1.40 -11.37 -9.77
CA SER A 173 1.71 -12.36 -10.82
C SER A 173 0.77 -12.20 -12.01
N PHE A 174 1.29 -12.37 -13.24
CA PHE A 174 0.50 -12.44 -14.48
C PHE A 174 -0.01 -13.86 -14.82
N ASP A 175 0.21 -14.81 -13.93
CA ASP A 175 -0.40 -16.14 -13.95
C ASP A 175 -1.56 -16.16 -12.93
N GLU A 176 -2.78 -16.47 -13.39
CA GLU A 176 -3.98 -16.46 -12.54
C GLU A 176 -3.95 -17.55 -11.46
N GLU A 177 -3.39 -18.72 -11.75
CA GLU A 177 -3.27 -19.80 -10.77
C GLU A 177 -2.26 -19.41 -9.68
N LYS A 178 -1.10 -18.89 -10.09
CA LYS A 178 -0.08 -18.39 -9.18
C LYS A 178 -0.58 -17.20 -8.36
N ARG A 179 -1.26 -16.24 -8.98
CA ARG A 179 -1.92 -15.14 -8.28
C ARG A 179 -2.99 -15.65 -7.31
N GLY A 180 -3.75 -16.65 -7.71
CA GLY A 180 -4.71 -17.35 -6.86
C GLY A 180 -4.07 -17.97 -5.62
N TRP A 181 -2.90 -18.58 -5.79
CA TRP A 181 -2.11 -19.14 -4.69
C TRP A 181 -1.51 -18.06 -3.78
N LEU A 182 -0.90 -17.02 -4.36
CA LEU A 182 -0.29 -15.90 -3.63
C LEU A 182 -1.32 -15.13 -2.81
N ILE A 183 -2.51 -14.92 -3.37
CA ILE A 183 -3.63 -14.16 -2.78
C ILE A 183 -4.87 -15.08 -2.74
N PRO A 184 -5.03 -15.93 -1.71
CA PRO A 184 -6.03 -16.99 -1.70
C PRO A 184 -7.44 -16.49 -1.34
N TYR A 185 -7.98 -15.60 -2.17
CA TYR A 185 -9.33 -15.06 -2.07
C TYR A 185 -10.19 -15.47 -3.29
N PRO A 186 -11.33 -16.16 -3.11
CA PRO A 186 -12.11 -16.67 -4.25
C PRO A 186 -12.76 -15.60 -5.13
N LYS A 187 -13.24 -14.50 -4.55
CA LYS A 187 -13.94 -13.43 -5.28
C LYS A 187 -13.00 -12.33 -5.79
N LYS A 188 -11.83 -12.71 -6.31
CA LYS A 188 -10.92 -11.76 -6.95
C LYS A 188 -11.36 -11.49 -8.39
N MET A 189 -11.15 -10.26 -8.85
CA MET A 189 -11.16 -9.91 -10.25
C MET A 189 -10.05 -10.65 -10.99
N SER A 190 -10.31 -11.06 -12.23
CA SER A 190 -9.29 -11.55 -13.16
C SER A 190 -8.34 -10.40 -13.57
N ILE A 191 -7.20 -10.75 -14.14
CA ILE A 191 -6.24 -9.79 -14.70
C ILE A 191 -6.92 -8.90 -15.75
N ASP A 192 -7.80 -9.48 -16.56
CA ASP A 192 -8.58 -8.75 -17.55
C ASP A 192 -9.56 -7.76 -16.89
N GLU A 193 -10.34 -8.20 -15.90
CA GLU A 193 -11.25 -7.34 -15.14
C GLU A 193 -10.50 -6.18 -14.45
N LEU A 194 -9.30 -6.45 -13.92
CA LEU A 194 -8.42 -5.43 -13.33
C LEU A 194 -7.95 -4.39 -14.37
N GLY A 195 -7.60 -4.84 -15.57
CA GLY A 195 -7.17 -4.00 -16.68
C GLY A 195 -8.25 -3.05 -17.21
N GLN A 196 -9.52 -3.39 -16.98
CA GLN A 196 -10.67 -2.55 -17.36
C GLN A 196 -11.00 -1.45 -16.33
N ILE A 197 -10.37 -1.43 -15.16
CA ILE A 197 -10.64 -0.41 -14.14
C ILE A 197 -10.27 0.98 -14.67
N ARG A 198 -11.18 1.93 -14.50
CA ARG A 198 -10.97 3.36 -14.78
C ARG A 198 -11.37 4.17 -13.55
N THR A 199 -10.59 5.21 -13.25
CA THR A 199 -10.79 6.08 -12.09
C THR A 199 -10.66 7.54 -12.54
N GLU A 200 -11.20 8.46 -11.75
CA GLU A 200 -11.10 9.91 -11.98
C GLU A 200 -9.99 10.54 -11.10
N SER A 201 -9.02 9.72 -10.69
CA SER A 201 -7.84 10.12 -9.91
C SER A 201 -6.94 11.05 -10.73
N ASN A 202 -6.32 12.03 -10.07
CA ASN A 202 -5.29 12.89 -10.66
C ASN A 202 -4.04 12.08 -11.10
N LEU A 203 -3.84 10.88 -10.55
CA LEU A 203 -2.75 9.97 -10.88
C LEU A 203 -3.27 8.64 -11.45
N LYS A 204 -2.45 8.01 -12.30
CA LYS A 204 -2.70 6.67 -12.87
C LYS A 204 -2.88 5.60 -11.78
N THR A 205 -3.73 4.61 -12.06
CA THR A 205 -3.88 3.43 -11.20
C THR A 205 -2.56 2.67 -11.16
N THR A 206 -2.06 2.37 -9.97
CA THR A 206 -0.78 1.67 -9.82
C THR A 206 -0.97 0.16 -9.83
N ILE A 207 -0.26 -0.57 -10.69
CA ILE A 207 -0.12 -2.03 -10.59
C ILE A 207 1.09 -2.34 -9.72
N ASN A 208 0.86 -2.95 -8.56
CA ASN A 208 1.92 -3.39 -7.65
C ASN A 208 2.32 -4.83 -7.98
N LEU A 209 3.60 -5.02 -8.27
CA LEU A 209 4.22 -6.31 -8.53
C LEU A 209 5.36 -6.52 -7.53
N THR A 210 5.12 -7.42 -6.58
CA THR A 210 6.18 -7.95 -5.71
C THR A 210 6.55 -9.31 -6.27
N LEU A 211 7.57 -9.32 -7.12
CA LEU A 211 7.95 -10.48 -7.91
C LEU A 211 8.75 -11.45 -7.03
N VAL A 212 8.25 -12.67 -6.91
CA VAL A 212 8.88 -13.75 -6.13
C VAL A 212 9.47 -14.85 -7.02
N ASP A 213 9.02 -14.90 -8.28
CA ASP A 213 9.52 -15.76 -9.34
C ASP A 213 9.60 -14.94 -10.65
N GLU A 214 10.53 -15.28 -11.55
CA GLU A 214 10.64 -14.60 -12.86
C GLU A 214 9.36 -14.79 -13.70
N SER A 215 8.73 -15.96 -13.58
CA SER A 215 7.46 -16.28 -14.25
C SER A 215 6.27 -15.45 -13.75
N ASP A 216 6.40 -14.74 -12.63
CA ASP A 216 5.36 -13.81 -12.17
C ASP A 216 5.21 -12.59 -13.09
N PHE A 217 6.24 -12.28 -13.90
CA PHE A 217 6.25 -11.14 -14.81
C PHE A 217 6.10 -11.56 -16.28
N ASP A 218 5.23 -10.86 -17.01
CA ASP A 218 4.99 -11.11 -18.43
C ASP A 218 4.68 -9.76 -19.12
N ALA A 219 5.60 -9.33 -19.99
CA ALA A 219 5.50 -8.03 -20.66
C ALA A 219 4.36 -7.99 -21.69
N ASP A 220 4.12 -9.09 -22.40
CA ASP A 220 3.07 -9.17 -23.42
C ASP A 220 1.69 -9.11 -22.75
N LYS A 221 1.52 -9.81 -21.62
CA LYS A 221 0.28 -9.70 -20.83
C LYS A 221 0.10 -8.32 -20.20
N LEU A 222 1.18 -7.68 -19.75
CA LEU A 222 1.13 -6.31 -19.25
C LEU A 222 0.59 -5.36 -20.33
N GLU A 223 1.19 -5.38 -21.53
CA GLU A 223 0.77 -4.53 -22.65
C GLU A 223 -0.66 -4.85 -23.11
N LYS A 224 -1.03 -6.13 -23.14
CA LYS A 224 -2.36 -6.57 -23.53
C LYS A 224 -3.45 -6.09 -22.57
N HIS A 225 -3.22 -6.17 -21.27
CA HIS A 225 -4.29 -5.96 -20.27
C HIS A 225 -4.29 -4.56 -19.66
N PHE A 226 -3.16 -3.85 -19.63
CA PHE A 226 -3.03 -2.59 -18.90
C PHE A 226 -2.61 -1.44 -19.82
N ASP A 227 -3.58 -0.58 -20.15
CA ASP A 227 -3.35 0.62 -20.96
C ASP A 227 -2.40 1.60 -20.24
N LYS A 228 -1.28 1.92 -20.89
CA LYS A 228 -0.25 2.84 -20.39
C LYS A 228 -0.80 4.24 -20.05
N GLU A 229 -1.91 4.67 -20.65
CA GLU A 229 -2.52 5.97 -20.35
C GLU A 229 -3.22 5.98 -18.99
N HIS A 230 -3.66 4.81 -18.52
CA HIS A 230 -4.41 4.68 -17.28
C HIS A 230 -3.63 4.02 -16.14
N PHE A 231 -2.59 3.25 -16.46
CA PHE A 231 -1.85 2.45 -15.49
C PHE A 231 -0.38 2.87 -15.36
N PHE A 232 0.13 2.74 -14.13
CA PHE A 232 1.54 2.87 -13.79
C PHE A 232 2.01 1.59 -13.11
N VAL A 233 3.13 1.01 -13.54
CA VAL A 233 3.64 -0.25 -12.97
C VAL A 233 4.70 0.03 -11.91
N LYS A 234 4.54 -0.57 -10.74
CA LYS A 234 5.49 -0.52 -9.63
C LYS A 234 6.00 -1.92 -9.32
N LEU A 235 7.27 -2.17 -9.63
CA LEU A 235 8.00 -3.34 -9.16
C LEU A 235 8.55 -3.06 -7.77
N SER A 236 8.48 -4.03 -6.86
CA SER A 236 8.98 -3.86 -5.49
C SER A 236 9.56 -5.16 -4.94
N PRO A 237 10.68 -5.10 -4.19
CA PRO A 237 11.23 -6.29 -3.56
C PRO A 237 10.25 -6.83 -2.51
N ILE A 238 10.31 -8.13 -2.26
CA ILE A 238 9.60 -8.73 -1.14
C ILE A 238 10.32 -8.40 0.16
N ASN A 239 9.56 -7.98 1.16
CA ASN A 239 10.08 -7.85 2.52
C ASN A 239 9.92 -9.20 3.23
N THR A 240 11.04 -9.91 3.38
CA THR A 240 11.07 -11.24 3.99
C THR A 240 10.49 -11.22 5.40
N ASN A 241 9.64 -12.18 5.68
CA ASN A 241 9.01 -12.40 6.97
C ASN A 241 8.71 -13.89 7.16
N ASN A 242 8.30 -14.28 8.36
CA ASN A 242 8.00 -15.67 8.69
C ASN A 242 6.97 -16.35 7.77
N ILE A 243 6.04 -15.59 7.16
CA ILE A 243 5.05 -16.12 6.22
C ILE A 243 5.65 -16.29 4.82
N SER A 244 6.41 -15.33 4.32
CA SER A 244 7.08 -15.47 3.02
C SER A 244 8.12 -16.60 3.06
N GLU A 245 8.89 -16.72 4.15
CA GLU A 245 9.84 -17.82 4.39
C GLU A 245 9.14 -19.17 4.42
N LYS A 246 8.05 -19.30 5.20
CA LYS A 246 7.27 -20.55 5.30
C LYS A 246 6.71 -21.02 3.95
N ASN A 247 6.42 -20.10 3.03
CA ASN A 247 5.92 -20.42 1.70
C ASN A 247 7.02 -20.45 0.63
N ASN A 248 8.30 -20.48 1.03
CA ASN A 248 9.46 -20.56 0.14
C ASN A 248 9.52 -19.43 -0.90
N LEU A 249 9.14 -18.21 -0.52
CA LEU A 249 9.19 -17.04 -1.39
C LEU A 249 10.55 -16.34 -1.39
N GLY A 250 11.48 -16.79 -0.52
CA GLY A 250 12.84 -16.29 -0.43
C GLY A 250 12.93 -14.76 -0.26
N ASN A 251 13.94 -14.18 -0.91
CA ASN A 251 14.12 -12.73 -1.03
C ASN A 251 13.46 -12.16 -2.31
N GLY A 252 12.67 -12.98 -3.01
CA GLY A 252 12.16 -12.69 -4.35
C GLY A 252 13.27 -12.57 -5.39
N ILE A 253 12.92 -12.08 -6.58
CA ILE A 253 13.87 -11.97 -7.71
C ILE A 253 14.54 -10.59 -7.81
N ILE A 254 14.03 -9.60 -7.08
CA ILE A 254 14.57 -8.24 -7.08
C ILE A 254 15.70 -8.19 -6.05
N GLU A 255 16.86 -8.70 -6.43
CA GLU A 255 18.07 -8.73 -5.60
C GLU A 255 18.75 -7.36 -5.52
N GLY A 256 18.61 -6.57 -6.59
CA GLY A 256 19.00 -5.17 -6.63
C GLY A 256 17.85 -4.25 -6.23
N VAL A 257 17.84 -3.81 -4.97
CA VAL A 257 17.50 -2.40 -4.76
C VAL A 257 18.70 -1.68 -5.35
N ASN A 258 18.53 -0.85 -6.38
CA ASN A 258 19.63 -0.01 -6.87
C ASN A 258 20.02 0.98 -5.74
N LEU A 259 20.67 0.49 -4.68
CA LEU A 259 21.25 1.25 -3.58
C LEU A 259 22.72 1.50 -3.93
N VAL A 260 22.97 2.09 -5.10
CA VAL A 260 24.25 2.75 -5.35
C VAL A 260 24.19 4.11 -4.67
#